data_AF-A0A9E3K1L6-F1
#
_entry.id   AF-A0A9E3K1L6-F1
#
_cell.length_a   1.000
_cell.length_b   1.000
_cell.length_c   1.000
_cell.angle_alpha   90.00
_cell.angle_beta   90.00
_cell.angle_gamma   90.00
#
_symmetry.space_group_name_H-M   'P 1'
#
loop_
_entity.id
_entity.type
_entity.pdbx_description
1 polymer ?
#
loop_
_entity_poly.entity_id
_entity_poly.type
_entity_poly.pdbx_seq_one_letter_code
_entity_poly.pdbx_strand_id
1 'polypeptide(L)'
;NAIDTGFIERELSKLTPASPLAGDLEYCAAMAAILAEEAKAVANPHSPWMTSGWMPVGRRRRVFRFRQGQGPEHEITLNYGNGPATASIGDREIAFTSCATGEGGFDLTMEGMKSRVVTVTDGHELYLRTRNGRFDLHWVDPFGGDDEEQVGEDKIVAPLPGTVVALLAEVGATLEKGAPILTLEVMKMEQTLRAPFAGVLKSIKCKVGDIVGEGVELAEVEPPAS
;
A
#
# COMPACT_ATOMS: atom_id res chain seq x y z
N ASN A 1 -36.25 6.14 18.22
CA ASN A 1 -35.15 5.31 18.78
C ASN A 1 -35.49 3.85 18.61
N ALA A 2 -35.06 3.24 17.51
CA ALA A 2 -35.16 1.79 17.29
C ALA A 2 -33.75 1.21 17.39
N ILE A 3 -33.27 1.13 18.62
CA ILE A 3 -32.03 0.40 18.95
C ILE A 3 -32.50 -0.98 19.39
N ASP A 4 -32.13 -1.99 18.61
CA ASP A 4 -32.45 -3.40 18.83
C ASP A 4 -31.22 -4.25 18.52
N THR A 5 -31.24 -5.53 18.90
CA THR A 5 -30.11 -6.45 18.66
C THR A 5 -29.88 -6.74 17.18
N GLY A 6 -30.86 -6.46 16.30
CA GLY A 6 -30.74 -6.58 14.84
C GLY A 6 -30.31 -5.28 14.14
N PHE A 7 -29.92 -4.25 14.89
CA PHE A 7 -29.52 -2.96 14.34
C PHE A 7 -28.29 -3.08 13.44
N ILE A 8 -27.27 -3.82 13.87
CA ILE A 8 -26.03 -4.00 13.11
C ILE A 8 -26.30 -4.73 11.79
N GLU A 9 -27.11 -5.80 11.79
CA GLU A 9 -27.42 -6.55 10.56
C GLU A 9 -28.22 -5.70 9.56
N ARG A 10 -29.18 -4.91 10.05
CA ARG A 10 -30.00 -4.02 9.24
C ARG A 10 -29.20 -2.87 8.62
N GLU A 11 -28.24 -2.33 9.35
CA GLU A 11 -27.44 -1.17 8.93
C GLU A 11 -26.04 -1.55 8.45
N LEU A 12 -25.74 -2.86 8.32
CA LEU A 12 -24.41 -3.37 7.98
C LEU A 12 -23.83 -2.70 6.73
N SER A 13 -24.63 -2.60 5.66
CA SER A 13 -24.23 -1.97 4.41
C SER A 13 -23.89 -0.49 4.55
N LYS A 14 -24.49 0.23 5.52
CA LYS A 14 -24.17 1.63 5.82
C LYS A 14 -22.97 1.78 6.76
N LEU A 15 -22.72 0.77 7.59
CA LEU A 15 -21.61 0.74 8.55
C LEU A 15 -20.30 0.23 7.95
N THR A 16 -20.36 -0.57 6.87
CA THR A 16 -19.20 -1.08 6.13
C THR A 16 -19.19 -0.60 4.68
N PRO A 17 -19.20 0.72 4.43
CA PRO A 17 -18.98 1.23 3.09
C PRO A 17 -17.58 0.80 2.61
N ALA A 18 -17.47 0.49 1.32
CA ALA A 18 -16.16 0.21 0.72
C ALA A 18 -15.25 1.42 0.92
N SER A 19 -13.97 1.16 1.19
CA SER A 19 -12.97 2.22 1.26
C SER A 19 -12.97 3.01 -0.06
N PRO A 20 -13.02 4.35 0.00
CA PRO A 20 -12.95 5.15 -1.21
C PRO A 20 -11.63 4.89 -1.95
N LEU A 21 -11.67 5.00 -3.27
CA LEU A 21 -10.46 5.00 -4.08
C LEU A 21 -9.67 6.27 -3.79
N ALA A 22 -8.35 6.13 -3.70
CA ALA A 22 -7.44 7.25 -3.51
C ALA A 22 -7.52 8.20 -4.72
N GLY A 23 -7.67 9.49 -4.44
CA GLY A 23 -7.61 10.54 -5.45
C GLY A 23 -6.30 11.31 -5.38
N ASP A 24 -6.23 12.41 -6.13
CA ASP A 24 -5.03 13.27 -6.21
C ASP A 24 -4.55 13.74 -4.82
N LEU A 25 -5.49 14.01 -3.91
CA LEU A 25 -5.16 14.46 -2.55
C LEU A 25 -4.41 13.38 -1.77
N GLU A 26 -4.90 12.15 -1.81
CA GLU A 26 -4.32 11.01 -1.11
C GLU A 26 -2.96 10.64 -1.69
N TYR A 27 -2.84 10.69 -3.02
CA TYR A 27 -1.61 10.48 -3.76
C TYR A 27 -0.53 11.53 -3.44
N CYS A 28 -0.89 12.82 -3.45
CA CYS A 28 0.01 13.88 -3.00
C CYS A 28 0.33 13.80 -1.50
N ALA A 29 -0.61 13.33 -0.68
CA ALA A 29 -0.36 13.09 0.74
C ALA A 29 0.65 11.96 0.96
N ALA A 30 0.54 10.84 0.24
CA ALA A 30 1.50 9.74 0.31
C ALA A 30 2.92 10.21 -0.05
N MET A 31 3.04 10.94 -1.16
CA MET A 31 4.29 11.57 -1.58
C MET A 31 4.85 12.51 -0.50
N ALA A 32 4.01 13.37 0.08
CA ALA A 32 4.43 14.30 1.12
C ALA A 32 4.87 13.60 2.42
N ALA A 33 4.26 12.47 2.76
CA ALA A 33 4.64 11.66 3.91
C ALA A 33 6.06 11.07 3.74
N ILE A 34 6.38 10.54 2.55
CA ILE A 34 7.72 10.01 2.23
C ILE A 34 8.76 11.13 2.35
N LEU A 35 8.50 12.29 1.74
CA LEU A 35 9.41 13.44 1.81
C LEU A 35 9.63 13.92 3.26
N ALA A 36 8.58 13.88 4.09
CA ALA A 36 8.69 14.27 5.49
C ALA A 36 9.54 13.28 6.30
N GLU A 37 9.43 11.98 6.02
CA GLU A 37 10.24 10.96 6.69
C GLU A 37 11.71 11.04 6.29
N GLU A 38 11.98 11.21 4.99
CA GLU A 38 13.33 11.45 4.47
C GLU A 38 13.98 12.70 5.10
N ALA A 39 13.20 13.77 5.29
CA ALA A 39 13.68 14.98 5.92
C ALA A 39 14.05 14.78 7.40
N LYS A 40 13.36 13.89 8.13
CA LYS A 40 13.71 13.53 9.52
C LYS A 40 14.97 12.67 9.60
N ALA A 41 15.20 11.80 8.62
CA ALA A 41 16.37 10.92 8.55
C ALA A 41 17.69 11.69 8.35
N VAL A 42 17.63 12.98 8.01
CA VAL A 42 18.80 13.84 7.86
C VAL A 42 19.44 14.13 9.23
N ALA A 43 20.56 13.46 9.49
CA ALA A 43 21.28 13.56 10.76
C ALA A 43 22.05 14.89 10.98
N ASN A 44 22.40 15.62 9.93
CA ASN A 44 23.23 16.83 10.03
C ASN A 44 22.60 18.05 9.34
N PRO A 45 22.03 19.01 10.10
CA PRO A 45 21.45 20.27 9.61
C PRO A 45 22.34 21.15 8.72
N HIS A 46 23.66 20.95 8.77
CA HIS A 46 24.64 21.75 8.01
C HIS A 46 25.19 21.01 6.79
N SER A 47 24.68 19.82 6.48
CA SER A 47 25.14 19.05 5.33
C SER A 47 24.70 19.73 4.02
N PRO A 48 25.60 19.93 3.04
CA PRO A 48 25.23 20.46 1.72
C PRO A 48 24.29 19.50 0.95
N TRP A 49 24.20 18.24 1.37
CA TRP A 49 23.28 17.25 0.83
C TRP A 49 21.84 17.39 1.35
N MET A 50 21.58 18.37 2.23
CA MET A 50 20.23 18.76 2.64
C MET A 50 19.48 19.61 1.63
N THR A 51 20.11 19.90 0.50
CA THR A 51 19.46 20.68 -0.53
C THR A 51 18.26 19.90 -1.03
N SER A 52 17.04 20.39 -0.77
CA SER A 52 15.76 19.81 -1.18
C SER A 52 15.60 19.86 -2.70
N GLY A 53 16.45 19.12 -3.42
CA GLY A 53 16.46 19.01 -4.88
C GLY A 53 17.16 20.14 -5.63
N TRP A 54 18.08 20.89 -5.02
CA TRP A 54 18.83 21.93 -5.75
C TRP A 54 19.63 21.31 -6.91
N MET A 55 19.61 21.96 -8.08
CA MET A 55 20.43 21.62 -9.24
C MET A 55 20.98 22.89 -9.90
N PRO A 56 22.16 22.87 -10.54
CA PRO A 56 22.70 24.05 -11.24
C PRO A 56 21.81 24.56 -12.37
N VAL A 57 21.09 23.66 -13.05
CA VAL A 57 20.19 23.97 -14.17
C VAL A 57 18.95 23.08 -14.05
N GLY A 58 17.80 23.64 -14.40
CA GLY A 58 16.53 22.92 -14.45
C GLY A 58 15.92 22.67 -13.07
N ARG A 59 15.04 21.68 -13.01
CA ARG A 59 14.33 21.23 -11.81
C ARG A 59 14.54 19.75 -11.61
N ARG A 60 14.61 19.32 -10.36
CA ARG A 60 14.72 17.91 -10.03
C ARG A 60 13.36 17.26 -10.23
N ARG A 61 13.37 16.09 -10.87
CA ARG A 61 12.19 15.26 -11.10
C ARG A 61 12.34 13.97 -10.30
N ARG A 62 11.31 13.57 -9.56
CA ARG A 62 11.24 12.28 -8.87
C ARG A 62 9.90 11.62 -9.16
N VAL A 63 9.92 10.33 -9.47
CA VAL A 63 8.72 9.55 -9.76
C VAL A 63 8.39 8.69 -8.54
N PHE A 64 7.11 8.64 -8.19
CA PHE A 64 6.56 7.79 -7.14
C PHE A 64 5.44 6.96 -7.75
N ARG A 65 5.35 5.69 -7.37
CA ARG A 65 4.27 4.79 -7.77
C ARG A 65 3.57 4.27 -6.54
N PHE A 66 2.25 4.33 -6.55
CA PHE A 66 1.42 3.91 -5.43
C PHE A 66 0.38 2.91 -5.87
N ARG A 67 0.13 1.92 -5.02
CA ARG A 67 -0.94 0.94 -5.19
C ARG A 67 -1.89 0.97 -4.00
N GLN A 68 -3.19 0.93 -4.24
CA GLN A 68 -4.21 0.82 -3.19
C GLN A 68 -4.81 -0.58 -3.23
N GLY A 69 -4.54 -1.40 -2.20
CA GLY A 69 -4.97 -2.81 -2.20
C GLY A 69 -4.49 -3.54 -3.46
N GLN A 70 -5.43 -4.09 -4.22
CA GLN A 70 -5.20 -4.81 -5.49
C GLN A 70 -5.50 -3.95 -6.73
N GLY A 71 -5.64 -2.63 -6.55
CA GLY A 71 -5.89 -1.71 -7.65
C GLY A 71 -4.65 -1.50 -8.55
N PRO A 72 -4.82 -0.80 -9.68
CA PRO A 72 -3.70 -0.46 -10.55
C PRO A 72 -2.72 0.48 -9.86
N GLU A 73 -1.47 0.45 -10.32
CA GLU A 73 -0.46 1.42 -9.90
C GLU A 73 -0.76 2.80 -10.46
N HIS A 74 -0.53 3.81 -9.63
CA HIS A 74 -0.70 5.20 -9.98
C HIS A 74 0.64 5.93 -9.85
N GLU A 75 1.07 6.52 -10.97
CA GLU A 75 2.31 7.27 -11.03
C GLU A 75 2.06 8.76 -10.71
N ILE A 76 2.92 9.30 -9.84
CA ILE A 76 3.01 10.73 -9.55
C ILE A 76 4.44 11.18 -9.78
N THR A 77 4.59 12.27 -10.52
CA THR A 77 5.89 12.92 -10.69
C THR A 77 5.98 14.18 -9.84
N LEU A 78 6.97 14.25 -8.98
CA LEU A 78 7.37 15.44 -8.25
C LEU A 78 8.40 16.26 -9.04
N ASN A 79 8.10 17.52 -9.33
CA ASN A 79 9.07 18.49 -9.83
C ASN A 79 9.39 19.52 -8.72
N TYR A 80 10.66 19.65 -8.34
CA TYR A 80 11.07 20.48 -7.20
C TYR A 80 12.51 20.99 -7.34
N GLY A 81 13.01 21.71 -6.32
CA GLY A 81 14.32 22.35 -6.32
C GLY A 81 14.22 23.83 -6.68
N ASN A 82 14.60 24.19 -7.92
CA ASN A 82 14.59 25.58 -8.38
C ASN A 82 13.17 26.07 -8.67
N GLY A 83 12.50 26.60 -7.64
CA GLY A 83 11.16 27.19 -7.71
C GLY A 83 10.11 26.42 -6.90
N PRO A 84 8.82 26.81 -7.02
CA PRO A 84 7.75 26.11 -6.31
C PRO A 84 7.62 24.67 -6.80
N ALA A 85 7.33 23.77 -5.86
CA ALA A 85 7.15 22.36 -6.14
C ALA A 85 5.79 22.11 -6.83
N THR A 86 5.79 21.19 -7.80
CA THR A 86 4.59 20.75 -8.51
C THR A 86 4.54 19.23 -8.57
N ALA A 87 3.32 18.69 -8.51
CA ALA A 87 3.04 17.26 -8.65
C ALA A 87 2.30 17.06 -9.98
N SER A 88 2.81 16.19 -10.84
CA SER A 88 2.16 15.82 -12.09
C SER A 88 1.47 14.46 -11.94
N ILE A 89 0.15 14.42 -12.21
CA ILE A 89 -0.69 13.22 -12.15
C ILE A 89 -1.43 13.11 -13.49
N GLY A 90 -1.01 12.16 -14.33
CA GLY A 90 -1.39 12.14 -15.75
C GLY A 90 -0.94 13.43 -16.45
N ASP A 91 -1.86 14.07 -17.18
CA ASP A 91 -1.59 15.32 -17.90
C ASP A 91 -1.73 16.60 -17.04
N ARG A 92 -2.10 16.45 -15.76
CA ARG A 92 -2.36 17.58 -14.87
C ARG A 92 -1.12 17.89 -14.04
N GLU A 93 -0.76 19.16 -13.94
CA GLU A 93 0.29 19.66 -13.07
C GLU A 93 -0.32 20.50 -11.94
N ILE A 94 -0.09 20.08 -10.70
CA ILE A 94 -0.72 20.63 -9.51
C ILE A 94 0.36 21.29 -8.65
N ALA A 95 0.18 22.58 -8.34
CA ALA A 95 1.02 23.23 -7.33
C ALA A 95 0.76 22.61 -5.96
N PHE A 96 1.81 22.16 -5.29
CA PHE A 96 1.68 21.55 -3.97
C PHE A 96 2.77 22.02 -2.99
N THR A 97 2.38 22.14 -1.72
CA THR A 97 3.29 22.43 -0.61
C THR A 97 2.87 21.62 0.61
N SER A 98 3.81 20.99 1.29
CA SER A 98 3.58 20.34 2.59
C SER A 98 4.32 21.08 3.71
N CYS A 99 3.71 21.12 4.89
CA CYS A 99 4.33 21.67 6.10
C CYS A 99 4.07 20.72 7.27
N ALA A 100 5.16 20.18 7.84
CA ALA A 100 5.06 19.27 8.97
C ALA A 100 4.40 19.94 10.18
N THR A 101 3.63 19.15 10.91
CA THR A 101 3.00 19.58 12.16
C THR A 101 3.44 18.59 13.24
N GLY A 102 3.79 19.07 14.43
CA GLY A 102 4.54 18.29 15.44
C GLY A 102 3.89 17.00 15.96
N GLU A 103 2.67 16.66 15.53
CA GLU A 103 1.87 15.53 16.02
C GLU A 103 1.60 14.48 14.91
N GLY A 104 2.65 13.96 14.27
CA GLY A 104 2.51 12.82 13.33
C GLY A 104 1.67 13.12 12.07
N GLY A 105 1.61 14.38 11.66
CA GLY A 105 0.87 14.81 10.50
C GLY A 105 1.48 16.03 9.84
N PHE A 106 0.88 16.47 8.74
CA PHE A 106 1.29 17.67 8.03
C PHE A 106 0.07 18.35 7.43
N ASP A 107 0.24 19.64 7.16
CA ASP A 107 -0.71 20.38 6.33
C ASP A 107 -0.24 20.31 4.88
N LEU A 108 -1.11 19.83 4.00
CA LEU A 108 -0.89 19.75 2.56
C LEU A 108 -1.73 20.82 1.87
N THR A 109 -1.11 21.66 1.05
CA THR A 109 -1.80 22.64 0.21
C THR A 109 -1.70 22.21 -1.24
N MET A 110 -2.85 22.03 -1.90
CA MET A 110 -2.94 21.71 -3.33
C MET A 110 -3.88 22.72 -3.99
N GLU A 111 -3.43 23.34 -5.08
CA GLU A 111 -4.22 24.37 -5.80
C GLU A 111 -4.77 25.47 -4.88
N GLY A 112 -4.01 25.84 -3.85
CA GLY A 112 -4.41 26.84 -2.85
C GLY A 112 -5.35 26.33 -1.74
N MET A 113 -5.80 25.07 -1.80
CA MET A 113 -6.63 24.45 -0.78
C MET A 113 -5.78 23.69 0.24
N LYS A 114 -5.82 24.14 1.50
CA LYS A 114 -5.11 23.51 2.62
C LYS A 114 -5.94 22.36 3.22
N SER A 115 -5.32 21.21 3.41
CA SER A 115 -5.90 20.01 4.02
C SER A 115 -4.98 19.45 5.09
N ARG A 116 -5.55 19.05 6.22
CA ARG A 116 -4.81 18.34 7.28
C ARG A 116 -4.69 16.87 6.91
N VAL A 117 -3.48 16.33 7.02
CA VAL A 117 -3.19 14.91 6.83
C VAL A 117 -2.55 14.36 8.09
N VAL A 118 -3.03 13.21 8.56
CA VAL A 118 -2.34 12.38 9.56
C VAL A 118 -1.80 11.16 8.84
N THR A 119 -0.54 10.83 9.10
CA THR A 119 0.14 9.74 8.40
C THR A 119 0.91 8.86 9.38
N VAL A 120 0.93 7.57 9.09
CA VAL A 120 1.87 6.61 9.68
C VAL A 120 2.52 5.87 8.51
N THR A 121 3.85 5.81 8.51
CA THR A 121 4.62 5.10 7.49
C THR A 121 5.31 3.93 8.16
N ASP A 122 5.13 2.73 7.61
CA ASP A 122 5.80 1.50 8.05
C ASP A 122 6.42 0.81 6.83
N GLY A 123 7.73 0.98 6.66
CA GLY A 123 8.42 0.59 5.43
C GLY A 123 7.80 1.24 4.19
N HIS A 124 7.22 0.42 3.31
CA HIS A 124 6.55 0.86 2.08
C HIS A 124 5.03 1.01 2.24
N GLU A 125 4.46 0.68 3.39
CA GLU A 125 3.05 0.87 3.67
C GLU A 125 2.79 2.26 4.28
N LEU A 126 1.85 2.98 3.69
CA LEU A 126 1.42 4.32 4.11
C LEU A 126 -0.04 4.31 4.55
N TYR A 127 -0.26 4.61 5.82
CA TYR A 127 -1.58 4.75 6.41
C TYR A 127 -1.93 6.23 6.54
N LEU A 128 -2.84 6.69 5.70
CA LEU A 128 -3.22 8.10 5.59
C LEU A 128 -4.63 8.34 6.11
N ARG A 129 -4.81 9.43 6.84
CA ARG A 129 -6.13 10.01 7.12
C ARG A 129 -6.20 11.39 6.50
N THR A 130 -7.12 11.57 5.56
CA THR A 130 -7.45 12.86 4.93
C THR A 130 -8.89 13.25 5.29
N ARG A 131 -9.35 14.37 4.74
CA ARG A 131 -10.77 14.76 4.81
C ARG A 131 -11.72 13.78 4.09
N ASN A 132 -11.19 12.97 3.16
CA ASN A 132 -11.97 12.03 2.37
C ASN A 132 -12.10 10.65 3.05
N GLY A 133 -11.36 10.42 4.14
CA GLY A 133 -11.41 9.16 4.88
C GLY A 133 -10.03 8.63 5.25
N ARG A 134 -9.96 7.31 5.45
CA ARG A 134 -8.72 6.57 5.68
C ARG A 134 -8.33 5.86 4.39
N PHE A 135 -7.04 5.88 4.07
CA PHE A 135 -6.46 5.23 2.91
C PHE A 135 -5.20 4.48 3.33
N ASP A 136 -5.05 3.29 2.79
CA ASP A 136 -3.89 2.43 3.00
C ASP A 136 -3.25 2.27 1.60
N LEU A 137 -2.02 2.76 1.45
CA LEU A 137 -1.31 2.83 0.17
C LEU A 137 0.06 2.18 0.27
N HIS A 138 0.40 1.35 -0.71
CA HIS A 138 1.70 0.75 -0.85
C HIS A 138 2.57 1.59 -1.80
N TRP A 139 3.76 1.97 -1.37
CA TRP A 139 4.76 2.68 -2.19
C TRP A 139 5.65 1.67 -2.92
N VAL A 140 5.44 1.56 -4.23
CA VAL A 140 6.20 0.65 -5.10
C VAL A 140 7.59 1.25 -5.35
N ASP A 141 8.65 0.49 -5.06
CA ASP A 141 10.02 0.87 -5.41
C ASP A 141 10.22 0.68 -6.92
N PRO A 142 10.53 1.74 -7.70
CA PRO A 142 10.84 1.60 -9.11
C PRO A 142 12.14 0.82 -9.41
N PHE A 143 12.96 0.53 -8.39
CA PHE A 143 14.19 -0.25 -8.49
C PHE A 143 14.14 -1.57 -7.70
N GLY A 144 13.02 -1.87 -7.05
CA GLY A 144 12.75 -3.21 -6.53
C GLY A 144 12.77 -4.19 -7.70
N GLY A 145 13.45 -5.34 -7.55
CA GLY A 145 13.34 -6.40 -8.54
C GLY A 145 11.90 -6.95 -8.60
N ASP A 146 11.58 -7.73 -9.62
CA ASP A 146 10.29 -8.44 -9.79
C ASP A 146 9.79 -9.19 -8.53
N ASP A 147 10.66 -9.40 -7.54
CA ASP A 147 10.36 -9.94 -6.22
C ASP A 147 9.50 -9.01 -5.34
N GLU A 148 9.60 -7.68 -5.47
CA GLU A 148 8.66 -6.72 -4.85
C GLU A 148 7.40 -6.48 -5.71
N GLU A 149 7.48 -6.82 -7.00
CA GLU A 149 6.53 -6.39 -8.02
C GLU A 149 5.25 -7.26 -8.08
N GLN A 150 5.12 -8.25 -7.21
CA GLN A 150 3.87 -8.97 -7.03
C GLN A 150 3.64 -9.30 -5.55
N VAL A 151 2.98 -8.39 -4.83
CA VAL A 151 1.84 -8.81 -4.00
C VAL A 151 0.60 -8.67 -4.88
N GLY A 152 0.67 -9.28 -6.07
CA GLY A 152 -0.44 -9.35 -7.02
C GLY A 152 -1.47 -10.35 -6.51
N GLU A 153 -2.69 -10.23 -6.99
CA GLU A 153 -3.79 -11.15 -6.67
C GLU A 153 -3.41 -12.63 -6.91
N ASP A 154 -2.36 -12.93 -7.67
CA ASP A 154 -1.85 -14.25 -7.98
C ASP A 154 -1.01 -14.88 -6.85
N LYS A 155 -0.40 -14.10 -5.95
CA LYS A 155 0.51 -14.65 -4.92
C LYS A 155 -0.14 -14.74 -3.54
N ILE A 156 0.01 -15.92 -2.92
CA ILE A 156 -0.40 -16.19 -1.55
C ILE A 156 0.81 -16.05 -0.64
N VAL A 157 0.83 -15.01 0.18
CA VAL A 157 1.91 -14.74 1.16
C VAL A 157 1.49 -15.10 2.58
N ALA A 158 2.46 -15.41 3.42
CA ALA A 158 2.25 -15.62 4.85
C ALA A 158 1.89 -14.27 5.53
N PRO A 159 0.69 -14.12 6.12
CA PRO A 159 0.27 -12.86 6.75
C PRO A 159 0.98 -12.59 8.08
N LEU A 160 1.45 -13.66 8.73
CA LEU A 160 2.14 -13.63 10.01
C LEU A 160 3.12 -14.80 10.06
N PRO A 161 4.20 -14.73 10.86
CA PRO A 161 5.11 -15.86 11.04
C PRO A 161 4.40 -17.06 11.65
N GLY A 162 4.62 -18.25 11.09
CA GLY A 162 3.92 -19.46 11.51
C GLY A 162 4.49 -20.73 10.92
N THR A 163 3.85 -21.85 11.23
CA THR A 163 4.24 -23.18 10.73
C THR A 163 3.20 -23.71 9.76
N VAL A 164 3.60 -24.25 8.62
CA VAL A 164 2.69 -24.90 7.67
C VAL A 164 2.21 -26.22 8.26
N VAL A 165 0.91 -26.34 8.56
CA VAL A 165 0.35 -27.56 9.16
C VAL A 165 -0.35 -28.46 8.15
N ALA A 166 -0.83 -27.91 7.03
CA ALA A 166 -1.47 -28.69 5.98
C ALA A 166 -1.39 -27.99 4.61
N LEU A 167 -1.26 -28.80 3.56
CA LEU A 167 -1.52 -28.40 2.17
C LEU A 167 -2.88 -29.01 1.78
N LEU A 168 -3.80 -28.16 1.32
CA LEU A 168 -5.19 -28.51 1.03
C LEU A 168 -5.50 -28.55 -0.47
N ALA A 169 -4.55 -28.08 -1.30
CA ALA A 169 -4.60 -28.13 -2.75
C ALA A 169 -3.25 -28.61 -3.32
N GLU A 170 -3.29 -29.17 -4.52
CA GLU A 170 -2.12 -29.63 -5.25
C GLU A 170 -1.81 -28.71 -6.44
N VAL A 171 -0.54 -28.61 -6.82
CA VAL A 171 -0.12 -27.86 -8.00
C VAL A 171 -0.82 -28.43 -9.25
N GLY A 172 -1.42 -27.55 -10.05
CA GLY A 172 -2.26 -27.87 -11.20
C GLY A 172 -3.76 -27.97 -10.88
N ALA A 173 -4.17 -27.87 -9.61
CA ALA A 173 -5.58 -27.90 -9.25
C ALA A 173 -6.32 -26.64 -9.72
N THR A 174 -7.51 -26.83 -10.29
CA THR A 174 -8.45 -25.73 -10.55
C THR A 174 -9.15 -25.36 -9.24
N LEU A 175 -9.05 -24.09 -8.87
CA LEU A 175 -9.58 -23.52 -7.63
C LEU A 175 -10.71 -22.55 -7.94
N GLU A 176 -11.76 -22.57 -7.13
CA GLU A 176 -12.75 -21.49 -7.09
C GLU A 176 -12.29 -20.38 -6.15
N LYS A 177 -12.88 -19.19 -6.29
CA LYS A 177 -12.66 -18.09 -5.34
C LYS A 177 -13.01 -18.55 -3.92
N GLY A 178 -12.08 -18.42 -2.98
CA GLY A 178 -12.24 -18.84 -1.58
C GLY A 178 -11.87 -20.30 -1.30
N ALA A 179 -11.47 -21.06 -2.33
CA ALA A 179 -11.00 -22.43 -2.15
C ALA A 179 -9.77 -22.47 -1.23
N PRO A 180 -9.72 -23.39 -0.26
CA PRO A 180 -8.59 -23.49 0.66
C PRO A 180 -7.34 -24.03 -0.05
N ILE A 181 -6.19 -23.42 0.21
CA ILE A 181 -4.91 -23.80 -0.40
C ILE A 181 -4.01 -24.48 0.62
N LEU A 182 -3.82 -23.85 1.78
CA LEU A 182 -2.98 -24.36 2.87
C LEU A 182 -3.41 -23.78 4.22
N THR A 183 -2.98 -24.39 5.31
CA THR A 183 -3.20 -23.90 6.68
C THR A 183 -1.88 -23.64 7.38
N LEU A 184 -1.80 -22.47 8.03
CA LEU A 184 -0.71 -22.07 8.91
C LEU A 184 -1.16 -22.18 10.36
N GLU A 185 -0.27 -22.62 11.25
CA GLU A 185 -0.40 -22.39 12.68
C GLU A 185 0.32 -21.08 13.03
N VAL A 186 -0.46 -20.11 13.48
CA VAL A 186 0.00 -18.78 13.88
C VAL A 186 -0.56 -18.49 15.27
N MET A 187 0.30 -18.10 16.22
CA MET A 187 -0.13 -17.74 17.59
C MET A 187 -1.03 -18.80 18.27
N LYS A 188 -0.73 -20.09 18.08
CA LYS A 188 -1.51 -21.26 18.57
C LYS A 188 -2.91 -21.40 17.94
N MET A 189 -3.13 -20.74 16.82
CA MET A 189 -4.37 -20.80 16.06
C MET A 189 -4.09 -21.23 14.62
N GLU A 190 -4.96 -22.06 14.08
CA GLU A 190 -4.90 -22.43 12.67
C GLU A 190 -5.59 -21.36 11.81
N GLN A 191 -4.89 -20.88 10.79
CA GLN A 191 -5.39 -19.94 9.80
C GLN A 191 -5.22 -20.54 8.41
N THR A 192 -6.35 -20.77 7.73
CA THR A 192 -6.37 -21.27 6.36
C THR A 192 -6.23 -20.13 5.36
N LEU A 193 -5.22 -20.21 4.49
CA LEU A 193 -5.07 -19.33 3.34
C LEU A 193 -5.88 -19.87 2.16
N ARG A 194 -6.55 -18.96 1.45
CA ARG A 194 -7.56 -19.27 0.43
C ARG A 194 -7.25 -18.55 -0.87
N ALA A 195 -7.71 -19.13 -1.99
CA ALA A 195 -7.58 -18.53 -3.30
C ALA A 195 -8.37 -17.20 -3.39
N PRO A 196 -7.74 -16.08 -3.79
CA PRO A 196 -8.40 -14.78 -3.88
C PRO A 196 -9.38 -14.69 -5.07
N PHE A 197 -9.15 -15.46 -6.12
CA PHE A 197 -10.00 -15.60 -7.30
C PHE A 197 -10.07 -17.06 -7.78
N ALA A 198 -10.95 -17.34 -8.75
CA ALA A 198 -10.99 -18.65 -9.41
C ALA A 198 -9.85 -18.76 -10.42
N GLY A 199 -9.09 -19.85 -10.44
CA GLY A 199 -7.86 -20.00 -11.21
C GLY A 199 -7.22 -21.38 -11.08
N VAL A 200 -5.96 -21.52 -11.50
CA VAL A 200 -5.18 -22.76 -11.38
C VAL A 200 -4.01 -22.55 -10.44
N LEU A 201 -3.80 -23.46 -9.49
CA LEU A 201 -2.65 -23.40 -8.59
C LEU A 201 -1.36 -23.70 -9.36
N LYS A 202 -0.54 -22.69 -9.62
CA LYS A 202 0.66 -22.79 -10.45
C LYS A 202 1.86 -23.33 -9.69
N SER A 203 2.05 -22.91 -8.44
CA SER A 203 3.15 -23.40 -7.62
C SER A 203 2.82 -23.35 -6.12
N ILE A 204 3.45 -24.25 -5.36
CA ILE A 204 3.51 -24.23 -3.89
C ILE A 204 4.99 -24.22 -3.51
N LYS A 205 5.42 -23.23 -2.73
CA LYS A 205 6.81 -22.97 -2.34
C LYS A 205 7.14 -23.45 -0.92
N CYS A 206 6.21 -24.09 -0.23
CA CYS A 206 6.39 -24.59 1.13
C CYS A 206 5.97 -26.06 1.26
N LYS A 207 6.38 -26.68 2.37
CA LYS A 207 6.01 -28.05 2.77
C LYS A 207 5.40 -28.06 4.15
N VAL A 208 4.61 -29.09 4.43
CA VAL A 208 4.10 -29.33 5.78
C VAL A 208 5.27 -29.48 6.76
N GLY A 209 5.24 -28.70 7.84
CA GLY A 209 6.29 -28.61 8.85
C GLY A 209 7.25 -27.43 8.66
N ASP A 210 7.21 -26.72 7.53
CA ASP A 210 8.07 -25.56 7.30
C ASP A 210 7.66 -24.38 8.19
N ILE A 211 8.66 -23.69 8.75
CA ILE A 211 8.48 -22.43 9.48
C ILE A 211 8.65 -21.29 8.48
N VAL A 212 7.65 -20.44 8.36
CA VAL A 212 7.60 -19.34 7.40
C VAL A 212 7.55 -17.99 8.12
N GLY A 213 8.27 -17.01 7.58
CA GLY A 213 8.25 -15.62 8.05
C GLY A 213 7.08 -14.85 7.45
N GLU A 214 6.78 -13.69 8.03
CA GLU A 214 5.83 -12.73 7.45
C GLU A 214 6.27 -12.31 6.05
N GLY A 215 5.32 -12.20 5.12
CA GLY A 215 5.57 -11.78 3.73
C GLY A 215 6.20 -12.83 2.82
N VAL A 216 6.57 -14.01 3.35
CA VAL A 216 7.11 -15.10 2.51
C VAL A 216 6.02 -15.62 1.57
N GLU A 217 6.35 -15.71 0.29
CA GLU A 217 5.47 -16.30 -0.73
C GLU A 217 5.35 -17.81 -0.53
N LEU A 218 4.12 -18.30 -0.41
CA LEU A 218 3.79 -19.70 -0.13
C LEU A 218 3.21 -20.42 -1.34
N ALA A 219 2.44 -19.72 -2.17
CA ALA A 219 1.83 -20.30 -3.37
C ALA A 219 1.49 -19.23 -4.41
N GLU A 220 1.32 -19.66 -5.66
CA GLU A 220 0.96 -18.82 -6.80
C GLU A 220 -0.27 -19.41 -7.51
N VAL A 221 -1.29 -18.59 -7.77
CA VAL A 221 -2.54 -18.93 -8.46
C VAL A 221 -2.61 -18.13 -9.74
N GLU A 222 -2.72 -18.83 -10.87
CA GLU A 222 -2.85 -18.20 -12.19
C GLU A 222 -4.34 -18.03 -12.54
N PRO A 223 -4.79 -16.86 -13.02
CA PRO A 223 -6.16 -16.67 -13.47
C PRO A 223 -6.46 -17.56 -14.69
N PRO A 224 -7.72 -17.99 -14.89
CA PRO A 224 -8.09 -18.82 -16.02
C PRO A 224 -7.83 -18.04 -17.31
N ALA A 225 -7.14 -18.69 -18.25
CA ALA A 225 -6.94 -18.15 -19.59
C ALA A 225 -8.31 -17.79 -20.20
N SER A 226 -8.49 -16.51 -20.54
CA SER A 226 -9.66 -16.01 -21.28
C SER A 226 -9.60 -16.38 -22.75
#